data_AF-A0A7C4LBH4-F1
#
_entry.id   AF-A0A7C4LBH4-F1
#
_cell.length_a   1.000
_cell.length_b   1.000
_cell.length_c   1.000
_cell.angle_alpha   90.00
_cell.angle_beta   90.00
_cell.angle_gamma   90.00
#
_symmetry.space_group_name_H-M   'P 1'
#
loop_
_entity.id
_entity.type
_entity.pdbx_description
1 polymer ?
#
loop_
_entity_poly.entity_id
_entity_poly.type
_entity_poly.pdbx_seq_one_letter_code
_entity_poly.pdbx_strand_id
1 'polypeptide(L)'
;MSMPDFCDTIFTMEITQKEKDTFRLKAKNVVVELARKVTIRGKSDGFVIDEPGEYEIEGVSVFAYRLGESGRAYLLQCEGVRVLFIPEYEQEMSEACVDELGVVDVLIFIRSEAKLMVKLVEAVEPSYVLPAANDSQDSFVKTYERGSRAMASLVVSATSLPSELTEVIVLNR
;
A
#
# COMPACT_ATOMS: atom_id res chain seq x y z
N MET A 1 17.15 39.31 10.67
CA MET A 1 15.91 38.77 11.26
C MET A 1 15.80 37.36 10.72
N SER A 2 16.25 36.38 11.50
CA SER A 2 16.36 34.99 11.05
C SER A 2 14.96 34.42 10.86
N MET A 3 14.64 34.03 9.62
CA MET A 3 13.53 33.13 9.36
C MET A 3 13.76 31.86 10.18
N PRO A 4 12.78 31.38 10.95
CA PRO A 4 12.87 30.02 11.46
C PRO A 4 12.85 29.11 10.24
N ASP A 5 13.91 28.30 10.08
CA ASP A 5 13.86 27.07 9.31
C ASP A 5 12.68 26.24 9.85
N PHE A 6 11.49 26.45 9.28
CA PHE A 6 10.47 25.43 9.23
C PHE A 6 11.05 24.35 8.33
N CYS A 7 11.92 23.53 8.93
CA CYS A 7 12.14 22.18 8.49
C CYS A 7 10.79 21.49 8.69
N ASP A 8 9.92 21.72 7.70
CA ASP A 8 8.78 20.87 7.42
C ASP A 8 9.37 19.47 7.48
N THR A 9 9.11 18.78 8.58
CA THR A 9 9.62 17.43 8.77
C THR A 9 8.76 16.61 7.83
N ILE A 10 9.11 16.61 6.54
CA ILE A 10 8.40 15.88 5.52
C ILE A 10 8.48 14.44 5.98
N PHE A 11 7.34 13.92 6.46
CA PHE A 11 7.24 12.55 6.89
C PHE A 11 7.31 11.71 5.63
N THR A 12 8.44 11.03 5.48
CA THR A 12 8.72 10.14 4.37
C THR A 12 8.54 8.71 4.84
N MET A 13 7.83 7.95 4.02
CA MET A 13 7.61 6.53 4.20
C MET A 13 8.34 5.80 3.09
N GLU A 14 9.26 4.90 3.46
CA GLU A 14 10.04 4.12 2.52
C GLU A 14 9.39 2.73 2.33
N ILE A 15 8.96 2.45 1.12
CA ILE A 15 8.37 1.17 0.71
C ILE A 15 9.43 0.39 -0.08
N THR A 16 9.70 -0.83 0.36
CA THR A 16 10.71 -1.72 -0.21
C THR A 16 10.12 -3.11 -0.39
N GLN A 17 10.41 -3.78 -1.50
CA GLN A 17 10.06 -5.18 -1.68
C GLN A 17 11.24 -6.04 -1.23
N LYS A 18 11.05 -6.89 -0.22
CA LYS A 18 12.10 -7.79 0.28
C LYS A 18 12.12 -9.13 -0.47
N GLU A 19 10.93 -9.66 -0.72
CA GLU A 19 10.71 -10.96 -1.34
C GLU A 19 9.53 -10.88 -2.31
N LYS A 20 9.29 -11.96 -3.05
CA LYS A 20 8.21 -12.02 -4.06
C LYS A 20 6.85 -11.63 -3.50
N ASP A 21 6.57 -11.98 -2.25
CA ASP A 21 5.27 -11.76 -1.60
C ASP A 21 5.41 -10.96 -0.29
N THR A 22 6.47 -10.16 -0.15
CA THR A 22 6.73 -9.41 1.09
C THR A 22 7.23 -8.01 0.84
N PHE A 23 6.47 -7.03 1.34
CA PHE A 23 6.81 -5.61 1.33
C PHE A 23 7.14 -5.14 2.74
N ARG A 24 8.09 -4.22 2.83
CA ARG A 24 8.48 -3.55 4.06
C ARG A 24 8.27 -2.06 3.89
N LEU A 25 7.47 -1.51 4.78
CA LEU A 25 7.11 -0.12 4.91
C LEU A 25 7.84 0.40 6.14
N LYS A 26 8.80 1.28 5.93
CA LYS A 26 9.59 1.88 6.99
C LYS A 26 9.16 3.33 7.13
N ALA A 27 8.48 3.63 8.23
CA ALA A 27 8.22 4.97 8.70
C ALA A 27 9.13 5.29 9.90
N LYS A 28 9.12 6.54 10.34
CA LYS A 28 10.13 7.16 11.21
C LYS A 28 10.60 6.28 12.38
N ASN A 29 9.66 5.71 13.14
CA ASN A 29 9.94 4.83 14.29
C ASN A 29 9.26 3.45 14.19
N VAL A 30 8.63 3.14 13.06
CA VAL A 30 7.80 1.94 12.89
C VAL A 30 8.09 1.28 11.56
N VAL A 31 8.20 -0.04 11.58
CA VAL A 31 8.42 -0.87 10.42
C VAL A 31 7.23 -1.80 10.28
N VAL A 32 6.51 -1.67 9.18
CA VAL A 32 5.40 -2.54 8.83
C VAL A 32 5.85 -3.52 7.76
N GLU A 33 5.67 -4.80 8.01
CA GLU A 33 5.94 -5.89 7.09
C GLU A 33 4.62 -6.45 6.58
N LEU A 34 4.39 -6.34 5.28
CA LEU A 34 3.20 -6.77 4.58
C LEU A 34 3.51 -8.06 3.82
N ALA A 35 2.94 -9.17 4.28
CA ALA A 35 3.01 -10.47 3.61
C ALA A 35 1.62 -11.13 3.67
N ARG A 36 1.52 -12.44 3.98
CA ARG A 36 0.20 -13.06 4.26
C ARG A 36 -0.47 -12.48 5.52
N LYS A 37 0.36 -12.00 6.46
CA LYS A 37 -0.05 -11.31 7.69
C LYS A 37 0.64 -9.96 7.71
N VAL A 38 0.03 -8.99 8.38
CA VAL A 38 0.63 -7.67 8.58
C VAL A 38 1.34 -7.67 9.93
N THR A 39 2.64 -7.42 9.93
CA THR A 39 3.44 -7.35 11.16
C THR A 39 3.95 -5.94 11.35
N ILE A 40 3.64 -5.31 12.48
CA ILE A 40 4.09 -3.96 12.82
C ILE A 40 5.13 -4.07 13.92
N ARG A 41 6.31 -3.52 13.68
CA ARG A 41 7.42 -3.48 14.64
C ARG A 41 7.81 -2.03 14.89
N GLY A 42 7.51 -1.51 16.08
CA GLY A 42 8.00 -0.21 16.52
C GLY A 42 8.96 -0.35 17.70
N LYS A 43 8.77 0.45 18.75
CA LYS A 43 9.56 0.37 19.99
C LYS A 43 9.13 -0.77 20.92
N SER A 44 7.90 -1.26 20.78
CA SER A 44 7.37 -2.37 21.58
C SER A 44 7.59 -3.72 20.89
N ASP A 45 7.27 -4.82 21.58
CA ASP A 45 7.25 -6.16 21.00
C ASP A 45 6.34 -6.18 19.76
N GLY A 46 6.78 -6.81 18.66
CA GLY A 46 6.13 -6.70 17.36
C GLY A 46 4.69 -7.21 17.38
N PHE A 47 3.77 -6.47 16.78
CA PHE A 47 2.36 -6.82 16.71
C PHE A 47 2.03 -7.51 15.38
N VAL A 48 1.39 -8.67 15.42
CA VAL A 48 0.98 -9.42 14.22
C VAL A 48 -0.54 -9.35 14.10
N ILE A 49 -1.01 -8.79 12.99
CA ILE A 49 -2.42 -8.71 12.63
C ILE A 49 -2.74 -9.90 11.73
N ASP A 50 -3.60 -10.80 12.24
CA ASP A 50 -4.08 -11.99 11.52
C ASP A 50 -5.61 -12.09 11.45
N GLU A 51 -6.31 -11.27 12.23
CA GLU A 51 -7.77 -11.22 12.30
C GLU A 51 -8.29 -9.91 11.68
N PRO A 52 -9.50 -9.92 11.11
CA PRO A 52 -10.14 -8.70 10.64
C PRO A 52 -10.52 -7.81 11.83
N GLY A 53 -10.33 -6.50 11.67
CA GLY A 53 -10.54 -5.53 12.73
C GLY A 53 -9.72 -4.25 12.53
N GLU A 54 -9.90 -3.32 13.45
CA GLU A 54 -9.19 -2.05 13.49
C GLU A 54 -8.12 -2.10 14.57
N TYR A 55 -6.89 -1.78 14.21
CA TYR A 55 -5.74 -1.84 15.10
C TYR A 55 -4.98 -0.53 15.04
N GLU A 56 -4.64 0.06 16.19
CA GLU A 56 -3.79 1.24 16.26
C GLU A 56 -2.49 0.88 17.00
N ILE A 57 -1.36 0.90 16.30
CA ILE A 57 -0.05 0.55 16.84
C ILE A 57 0.91 1.72 16.60
N GLU A 58 1.36 2.37 17.68
CA GLU A 58 2.37 3.43 17.66
C GLU A 58 2.09 4.56 16.62
N GLY A 59 0.81 4.91 16.44
CA GLY A 59 0.36 5.95 15.50
C GLY A 59 0.12 5.46 14.07
N VAL A 60 0.17 4.15 13.83
CA VAL A 60 -0.26 3.49 12.59
C VAL A 60 -1.62 2.85 12.82
N SER A 61 -2.64 3.31 12.10
CA SER A 61 -3.95 2.67 12.09
C SER A 61 -3.98 1.62 10.99
N VAL A 62 -4.39 0.40 11.29
CA VAL A 62 -4.52 -0.69 10.33
C VAL A 62 -5.92 -1.25 10.41
N PHE A 63 -6.61 -1.22 9.26
CA PHE A 63 -7.95 -1.73 9.09
C PHE A 63 -7.86 -3.01 8.26
N ALA A 64 -8.11 -4.15 8.90
CA ALA A 64 -8.11 -5.45 8.25
C ALA A 64 -9.53 -5.84 7.86
N TYR A 65 -9.79 -5.87 6.55
CA TYR A 65 -11.06 -6.28 5.94
C TYR A 65 -10.97 -7.72 5.44
N ARG A 66 -12.06 -8.48 5.60
CA ARG A 66 -12.19 -9.83 5.05
C ARG A 66 -12.85 -9.75 3.67
N LEU A 67 -12.18 -10.30 2.67
CA LEU A 67 -12.63 -10.39 1.27
C LEU A 67 -12.95 -11.85 0.94
N GLY A 68 -14.17 -12.29 1.27
CA GLY A 68 -14.60 -13.68 1.07
C GLY A 68 -13.99 -14.65 2.09
N GLU A 69 -13.75 -15.91 1.67
CA GLU A 69 -13.25 -16.97 2.57
C GLU A 69 -11.74 -16.88 2.86
N SER A 70 -10.93 -16.57 1.83
CA SER A 70 -9.45 -16.52 1.94
C SER A 70 -8.85 -15.14 1.68
N GLY A 71 -9.56 -14.27 0.95
CA GLY A 71 -9.10 -12.93 0.63
C GLY A 71 -9.09 -12.01 1.85
N ARG A 72 -8.07 -11.15 1.91
CA ARG A 72 -7.91 -10.14 2.96
C ARG A 72 -7.46 -8.85 2.30
N ALA A 73 -7.94 -7.72 2.82
CA ALA A 73 -7.43 -6.40 2.48
C ALA A 73 -7.02 -5.70 3.77
N TYR A 74 -5.91 -4.98 3.74
CA TYR A 74 -5.38 -4.26 4.88
C TYR A 74 -5.18 -2.81 4.46
N LEU A 75 -5.94 -1.88 5.01
CA LEU A 75 -5.72 -0.46 4.83
C LEU A 75 -4.85 0.04 5.98
N LEU A 76 -3.67 0.55 5.67
CA LEU A 76 -2.75 1.12 6.63
C LEU A 76 -2.76 2.63 6.50
N GLN A 77 -3.05 3.34 7.58
CA GLN A 77 -2.96 4.78 7.66
C GLN A 77 -1.80 5.16 8.57
N CYS A 78 -0.81 5.85 8.00
CA CYS A 78 0.39 6.28 8.71
C CYS A 78 0.68 7.75 8.37
N GLU A 79 0.60 8.62 9.37
CA GLU A 79 1.00 10.05 9.28
C GLU A 79 0.46 10.79 8.05
N GLY A 80 -0.79 10.49 7.66
CA GLY A 80 -1.49 11.12 6.54
C GLY A 80 -1.36 10.40 5.20
N VAL A 81 -0.59 9.31 5.12
CA VAL A 81 -0.51 8.44 3.93
C VAL A 81 -1.32 7.16 4.18
N ARG A 82 -2.15 6.79 3.22
CA ARG A 82 -3.00 5.60 3.25
C ARG A 82 -2.51 4.57 2.24
N VAL A 83 -2.11 3.41 2.75
CA VAL A 83 -1.57 2.30 1.97
C VAL A 83 -2.54 1.14 2.04
N LEU A 84 -3.19 0.82 0.92
CA LEU A 84 -4.04 -0.35 0.78
C LEU A 84 -3.19 -1.54 0.34
N PHE A 85 -3.21 -2.62 1.11
CA PHE A 85 -2.49 -3.84 0.83
C PHE A 85 -3.44 -5.02 0.65
N ILE A 86 -3.35 -5.67 -0.51
CA ILE A 86 -4.22 -6.80 -0.88
C ILE A 86 -3.33 -7.99 -1.26
N PRO A 87 -3.06 -8.92 -0.33
CA PRO A 87 -2.25 -10.10 -0.63
C PRO A 87 -2.92 -11.01 -1.68
N GLU A 88 -4.22 -11.19 -1.61
CA GLU A 88 -4.96 -12.08 -2.49
C GLU A 88 -6.32 -11.45 -2.84
N TYR A 89 -6.47 -11.10 -4.12
CA TYR A 89 -7.68 -10.49 -4.66
C TYR A 89 -8.37 -11.44 -5.63
N GLU A 90 -9.27 -12.26 -5.11
CA GLU A 90 -10.01 -13.28 -5.87
C GLU A 90 -11.38 -12.79 -6.35
N GLN A 91 -11.96 -11.80 -5.68
CA GLN A 91 -13.30 -11.30 -5.95
C GLN A 91 -13.36 -9.78 -5.88
N GLU A 92 -14.22 -9.19 -6.72
CA GLU A 92 -14.49 -7.75 -6.77
C GLU A 92 -15.00 -7.25 -5.40
N MET A 93 -14.40 -6.17 -4.88
CA MET A 93 -14.95 -5.46 -3.72
C MET A 93 -16.29 -4.84 -4.13
N SER A 94 -17.29 -4.92 -3.25
CA SER A 94 -18.53 -4.15 -3.45
C SER A 94 -18.22 -2.66 -3.42
N GLU A 95 -18.96 -1.86 -4.19
CA GLU A 95 -18.81 -0.40 -4.24
C GLU A 95 -18.87 0.23 -2.85
N ALA A 96 -19.72 -0.30 -1.95
CA ALA A 96 -19.79 0.12 -0.55
C ALA A 96 -18.45 -0.05 0.20
N CYS A 97 -17.71 -1.13 -0.07
CA CYS A 97 -16.38 -1.32 0.54
C CYS A 97 -15.33 -0.37 -0.06
N VAL A 98 -15.44 -0.06 -1.35
CA VAL A 98 -14.55 0.91 -2.01
C VAL A 98 -14.80 2.32 -1.45
N ASP A 99 -16.07 2.68 -1.25
CA ASP A 99 -16.45 3.95 -0.63
C ASP A 99 -15.93 4.07 0.82
N GLU A 100 -16.00 2.98 1.59
CA GLU A 100 -15.45 2.90 2.95
C GLU A 100 -13.91 3.01 3.00
N LEU A 101 -13.20 2.47 2.00
CA LEU A 101 -11.73 2.63 1.88
C LEU A 101 -11.34 4.11 1.67
N GLY A 102 -12.20 4.88 1.01
CA GLY A 102 -12.03 6.29 0.74
C GLY A 102 -10.77 6.57 -0.08
N VAL A 103 -10.07 7.67 0.25
CA VAL A 103 -8.83 8.05 -0.44
C VAL A 103 -7.73 7.05 -0.09
N VAL A 104 -7.09 6.46 -1.10
CA VAL A 104 -5.92 5.58 -0.95
C VAL A 104 -4.77 6.18 -1.72
N ASP A 105 -3.63 6.40 -1.08
CA ASP A 105 -2.47 6.99 -1.73
C ASP A 105 -1.64 5.92 -2.44
N VAL A 106 -1.51 4.75 -1.82
CA VAL A 106 -0.66 3.66 -2.32
C VAL A 106 -1.43 2.35 -2.27
N LEU A 107 -1.58 1.70 -3.42
CA LEU A 107 -2.17 0.37 -3.53
C LEU A 107 -1.07 -0.65 -3.79
N ILE A 108 -0.94 -1.65 -2.93
CA ILE A 108 0.02 -2.74 -3.03
C ILE A 108 -0.75 -4.05 -3.16
N PHE A 109 -0.42 -4.87 -4.16
CA PHE A 109 -1.05 -6.17 -4.33
C PHE A 109 -0.06 -7.27 -4.68
N ILE A 110 -0.32 -8.49 -4.22
CA ILE A 110 0.57 -9.64 -4.46
C ILE A 110 0.02 -10.55 -5.55
N ARG A 111 -1.16 -11.14 -5.32
CA ARG A 111 -1.85 -11.98 -6.29
C ARG A 111 -3.22 -11.43 -6.60
N SER A 112 -3.43 -11.08 -7.86
CA SER A 112 -4.71 -10.60 -8.35
C SER A 112 -4.87 -10.88 -9.83
N GLU A 113 -6.11 -10.97 -10.29
CA GLU A 113 -6.40 -10.94 -11.72
C GLU A 113 -6.22 -9.51 -12.25
N ALA A 114 -5.53 -9.36 -13.39
CA ALA A 114 -5.22 -8.06 -13.96
C ALA A 114 -6.47 -7.21 -14.22
N LYS A 115 -7.54 -7.81 -14.75
CA LYS A 115 -8.80 -7.12 -15.03
C LYS A 115 -9.49 -6.60 -13.77
N LEU A 116 -9.53 -7.43 -12.73
CA LEU A 116 -10.12 -7.05 -11.44
C LEU A 116 -9.33 -5.92 -10.78
N MET A 117 -8.01 -5.98 -10.86
CA MET A 117 -7.15 -4.94 -10.32
C MET A 117 -7.30 -3.62 -11.07
N VAL A 118 -7.42 -3.64 -12.41
CA VAL A 118 -7.67 -2.42 -13.18
C VAL A 118 -8.97 -1.76 -12.74
N LYS A 119 -10.06 -2.52 -12.61
CA LYS A 119 -11.33 -1.99 -12.08
C LYS A 119 -11.18 -1.38 -10.68
N LEU A 120 -10.44 -2.05 -9.79
CA LEU A 120 -10.21 -1.54 -8.43
C LEU A 120 -9.39 -0.25 -8.45
N VAL A 121 -8.35 -0.19 -9.28
CA VAL A 121 -7.52 1.02 -9.46
C VAL A 121 -8.35 2.17 -10.05
N GLU A 122 -9.26 1.89 -10.98
CA GLU A 122 -10.19 2.89 -11.53
C GLU A 122 -11.23 3.36 -10.50
N ALA A 123 -11.65 2.49 -9.57
CA ALA A 123 -12.64 2.83 -8.56
C ALA A 123 -12.03 3.55 -7.34
N VAL A 124 -10.81 3.19 -6.96
CA VAL A 124 -10.09 3.76 -5.80
C VAL A 124 -9.27 4.99 -6.20
N GLU A 125 -8.85 5.07 -7.47
CA GLU A 125 -7.97 6.10 -8.02
C GLU A 125 -6.71 6.36 -7.17
N PRO A 126 -5.90 5.32 -6.84
CA PRO A 126 -4.72 5.52 -6.02
C PRO A 126 -3.64 6.31 -6.76
N SER A 127 -2.85 7.08 -6.03
CA SER A 127 -1.70 7.79 -6.62
C SER A 127 -0.60 6.84 -7.09
N TYR A 128 -0.32 5.79 -6.32
CA TYR A 128 0.67 4.77 -6.65
C TYR A 128 0.09 3.37 -6.62
N VAL A 129 0.49 2.54 -7.59
CA VAL A 129 0.14 1.13 -7.65
C VAL A 129 1.42 0.29 -7.69
N LEU A 130 1.60 -0.58 -6.71
CA LEU A 130 2.76 -1.46 -6.58
C LEU A 130 2.32 -2.93 -6.74
N PRO A 131 2.40 -3.47 -7.96
CA PRO A 131 2.35 -4.91 -8.15
C PRO A 131 3.57 -5.58 -7.51
N ALA A 132 3.38 -6.70 -6.85
CA ALA A 132 4.47 -7.58 -6.46
C ALA A 132 5.16 -8.17 -7.70
N ALA A 133 6.50 -8.28 -7.63
CA ALA A 133 7.36 -8.94 -8.62
C ALA A 133 7.07 -10.45 -8.81
N ASN A 134 5.89 -10.74 -9.36
CA ASN A 134 5.33 -12.05 -9.69
C ASN A 134 4.78 -12.04 -11.13
N ASP A 135 4.38 -13.19 -11.67
CA ASP A 135 3.79 -13.33 -13.02
C ASP A 135 2.59 -12.39 -13.27
N SER A 136 1.84 -12.07 -12.21
CA SER A 136 0.71 -11.15 -12.26
C SER A 136 1.10 -9.71 -12.63
N GLN A 137 2.34 -9.28 -12.34
CA GLN A 137 2.83 -7.94 -12.70
C GLN A 137 2.79 -7.73 -14.20
N ASP A 138 3.34 -8.67 -14.97
CA ASP A 138 3.46 -8.56 -16.43
C ASP A 138 2.09 -8.47 -17.09
N SER A 139 1.14 -9.26 -16.57
CA SER A 139 -0.26 -9.26 -17.02
C SER A 139 -0.95 -7.93 -16.69
N PHE A 140 -0.72 -7.39 -15.49
CA PHE A 140 -1.29 -6.11 -15.08
C PHE A 140 -0.72 -4.95 -15.90
N VAL A 141 0.60 -4.84 -16.02
CA VAL A 141 1.27 -3.77 -16.78
C VAL A 141 0.83 -3.78 -18.25
N LYS A 142 0.65 -4.96 -18.86
CA LYS A 142 0.11 -5.09 -20.22
C LYS A 142 -1.34 -4.66 -20.34
N THR A 143 -2.16 -4.94 -19.32
CA THR A 143 -3.59 -4.61 -19.32
C THR A 143 -3.84 -3.13 -19.02
N TYR A 144 -3.05 -2.55 -18.11
CA TYR A 144 -3.22 -1.19 -17.65
C TYR A 144 -2.69 -0.16 -18.66
N GLU A 145 -1.76 -0.56 -19.54
CA GLU A 145 -1.17 0.23 -20.64
C GLU A 145 -0.57 1.60 -20.25
N ARG A 146 -0.59 1.99 -18.97
CA ARG A 146 0.17 3.12 -18.45
C ARG A 146 1.58 2.69 -18.10
N GLY A 147 2.56 3.50 -18.49
CA GLY A 147 3.97 3.25 -18.26
C GLY A 147 4.25 2.87 -16.80
N SER A 148 5.02 1.79 -16.61
CA SER A 148 5.50 1.40 -15.29
C SER A 148 6.91 1.92 -15.05
N ARG A 149 7.20 2.30 -13.81
CA ARG A 149 8.52 2.77 -13.40
C ARG A 149 9.13 1.78 -12.42
N ALA A 150 10.26 1.18 -12.82
CA ALA A 150 11.00 0.27 -11.96
C ALA A 150 12.00 1.02 -11.07
N MET A 151 12.02 0.73 -9.77
CA MET A 151 12.97 1.32 -8.81
C MET A 151 13.22 0.37 -7.62
N ALA A 152 14.33 0.52 -6.88
CA ALA A 152 14.67 -0.40 -5.78
C ALA A 152 13.84 -0.13 -4.49
N SER A 153 13.42 1.11 -4.31
CA SER A 153 12.69 1.58 -3.13
C SER A 153 11.84 2.78 -3.53
N LEU A 154 10.60 2.83 -3.06
CA LEU A 154 9.70 3.95 -3.26
C LEU A 154 9.62 4.75 -1.97
N VAL A 155 10.08 6.00 -2.00
CA VAL A 155 9.90 6.93 -0.89
C VAL A 155 8.67 7.78 -1.20
N VAL A 156 7.60 7.61 -0.42
CA VAL A 156 6.37 8.38 -0.54
C VAL A 156 6.25 9.39 0.60
N SER A 157 5.70 10.55 0.31
CA SER A 157 5.30 11.56 1.30
C SER A 157 4.05 12.27 0.79
N ALA A 158 3.25 12.86 1.69
CA ALA A 158 2.01 13.56 1.31
C ALA A 158 2.23 14.62 0.20
N THR A 159 3.43 15.19 0.12
CA THR A 159 3.82 16.21 -0.87
C THR A 159 4.40 15.63 -2.17
N SER A 160 4.79 14.35 -2.17
CA SER A 160 5.35 13.66 -3.34
C SER A 160 4.32 12.85 -4.12
N LEU A 161 3.06 12.82 -3.67
CA LEU A 161 2.01 12.06 -4.33
C LEU A 161 1.59 12.74 -5.64
N PRO A 162 1.55 12.01 -6.77
CA PRO A 162 1.03 12.54 -8.02
C PRO A 162 -0.47 12.82 -7.83
N SER A 163 -0.85 14.08 -8.02
CA SER A 163 -2.23 14.53 -7.83
C SER A 163 -3.12 14.34 -9.07
N GLU A 164 -2.53 13.98 -10.22
CA GLU A 164 -3.23 13.96 -11.51
C GLU A 164 -3.23 12.59 -12.20
N LEU A 165 -2.32 11.67 -11.85
CA LEU A 165 -2.14 10.41 -12.57
C LEU A 165 -1.70 9.28 -11.62
N THR A 166 -2.39 8.14 -11.67
CA THR A 166 -1.92 6.89 -11.07
C THR A 166 -0.65 6.40 -11.79
N GLU A 167 0.44 6.24 -11.04
CA GLU A 167 1.69 5.67 -11.52
C GLU A 167 1.87 4.23 -11.02
N VAL A 168 2.25 3.32 -11.93
CA VAL A 168 2.59 1.94 -11.57
C VAL A 168 4.08 1.87 -11.24
N ILE A 169 4.41 1.56 -9.98
CA ILE A 169 5.78 1.42 -9.52
C ILE A 169 6.11 -0.04 -9.31
N VAL A 170 7.12 -0.53 -10.03
CA VAL A 170 7.64 -1.89 -9.89
C VAL A 170 8.88 -1.84 -9.01
N LEU A 171 8.87 -2.56 -7.89
CA LEU A 171 10.05 -2.62 -7.02
C LEU A 171 11.01 -3.72 -7.50
N ASN A 172 12.22 -3.33 -7.93
CA ASN A 172 13.27 -4.27 -8.32
C ASN A 172 14.07 -4.73 -7.10
N ARG A 173 14.25 -6.04 -6.98
CA ARG A 173 14.97 -6.72 -5.89
C ARG A 173 16.48 -6.49 -5.94
#